data_AF-A0A1D2S1V6-F1
#
_entry.id   AF-A0A1D2S1V6-F1
#
_cell.length_a   1.000
_cell.length_b   1.000
_cell.length_c   1.000
_cell.angle_alpha   90.00
_cell.angle_beta   90.00
_cell.angle_gamma   90.00
#
_symmetry.space_group_name_H-M   'P 1'
#
loop_
_entity.id
_entity.type
_entity.pdbx_description
1 polymer ?
#
loop_
_entity_poly.entity_id
_entity_poly.type
_entity_poly.pdbx_seq_one_letter_code
_entity_poly.pdbx_strand_id
1 'polypeptide(L)'
;MNRYSLAGAVLLVLIGLIHSVLGEVLIFQRMRSSGLVPTQGGKLLGAGHVRIVWASWHVVGVLAWAVAALLVELGTGPAGGPDPQRMLAWIVGALLASSALVGLGTRGRHPGWLGLLAVAALAGAGAYVP
;
A
#
# COMPACT_ATOMS: atom_id res chain seq x y z
N MET A 1 -25.62 9.64 -1.94
CA MET A 1 -24.51 9.30 -1.03
C MET A 1 -24.76 7.92 -0.42
N ASN A 2 -23.82 6.98 -0.57
CA ASN A 2 -23.92 5.63 0.00
C ASN A 2 -23.20 5.58 1.36
N ARG A 3 -23.98 5.58 2.46
CA ARG A 3 -23.45 5.61 3.83
C ARG A 3 -22.66 4.35 4.20
N TYR A 4 -22.98 3.20 3.61
CA TYR A 4 -22.25 1.95 3.88
C TYR A 4 -20.85 1.97 3.29
N SER A 5 -20.69 2.50 2.07
CA SER A 5 -19.37 2.69 1.45
C SER A 5 -18.51 3.66 2.26
N LEU A 6 -19.09 4.76 2.76
CA LEU A 6 -18.37 5.72 3.60
C LEU A 6 -17.96 5.12 4.95
N ALA A 7 -18.85 4.37 5.60
CA ALA A 7 -18.50 3.66 6.84
C ALA A 7 -17.38 2.64 6.60
N GLY A 8 -17.46 1.87 5.50
CA GLY A 8 -16.42 0.93 5.08
C GLY A 8 -15.08 1.63 4.80
N ALA A 9 -15.09 2.80 4.17
CA ALA A 9 -13.89 3.59 3.93
C ALA A 9 -13.22 4.01 5.23
N VAL A 10 -13.99 4.52 6.21
CA VAL A 10 -13.45 4.89 7.54
C VAL A 10 -12.81 3.68 8.22
N LEU A 11 -13.49 2.53 8.21
CA LEU A 11 -12.97 1.30 8.80
C LEU A 11 -11.68 0.84 8.10
N LEU A 12 -11.60 0.91 6.77
CA LEU A 12 -10.40 0.55 6.02
C LEU A 12 -9.22 1.48 6.31
N VAL A 13 -9.45 2.79 6.48
CA VAL A 13 -8.40 3.72 6.92
C VAL A 13 -7.85 3.31 8.28
N LEU A 14 -8.74 3.03 9.25
CA LEU A 14 -8.36 2.59 10.58
C LEU A 14 -7.63 1.24 10.55
N ILE A 15 -8.11 0.27 9.77
CA ILE A 15 -7.46 -1.04 9.62
C ILE A 15 -6.06 -0.87 9.02
N GLY A 16 -5.90 -0.08 7.96
CA GLY A 16 -4.59 0.19 7.34
C GLY A 16 -3.62 0.80 8.35
N LEU A 17 -4.08 1.79 9.12
CA LEU A 17 -3.28 2.42 10.18
C LEU A 17 -2.91 1.43 11.29
N ILE A 18 -3.89 0.72 11.84
CA ILE A 18 -3.70 -0.25 12.92
C ILE A 18 -2.76 -1.37 12.46
N HIS A 19 -2.93 -1.89 11.25
CA HIS A 19 -2.06 -2.92 10.70
C HIS A 19 -0.62 -2.44 10.65
N SER A 20 -0.35 -1.29 10.03
CA SER A 20 1.00 -0.72 9.95
C SER A 20 1.61 -0.40 11.32
N VAL A 21 0.85 0.23 12.22
CA VAL A 21 1.35 0.64 13.55
C VAL A 21 1.57 -0.57 14.46
N LEU A 22 0.63 -1.50 14.54
CA LEU A 22 0.78 -2.68 15.41
C LEU A 22 1.89 -3.61 14.93
N GLY A 23 2.05 -3.83 13.62
CA GLY A 23 3.19 -4.58 13.13
C GLY A 23 4.51 -3.93 13.51
N GLU A 24 4.57 -2.61 13.42
CA GLU A 24 5.75 -1.85 13.82
C GLU A 24 6.07 -2.04 15.31
N VAL A 25 5.10 -1.80 16.20
CA VAL A 25 5.28 -1.89 17.66
C VAL A 25 5.50 -3.33 18.15
N LEU A 26 4.75 -4.30 17.64
CA LEU A 26 4.75 -5.67 18.16
C LEU A 26 5.88 -6.52 17.56
N ILE A 27 6.23 -6.28 16.30
CA ILE A 27 7.10 -7.17 15.52
C ILE A 27 8.41 -6.47 15.15
N PHE A 28 8.33 -5.37 14.39
CA PHE A 28 9.50 -4.83 13.70
C PHE A 28 10.41 -3.96 14.56
N GLN A 29 9.87 -3.28 15.56
CA GLN A 29 10.65 -2.50 16.52
C GLN A 29 11.70 -3.37 17.23
N ARG A 30 11.36 -4.63 17.54
CA ARG A 30 12.27 -5.60 18.18
C ARG A 30 13.33 -6.17 17.23
N MET A 31 13.10 -6.06 15.92
CA MET A 31 14.03 -6.53 14.87
C MET A 31 14.90 -5.39 14.31
N ARG A 32 14.84 -4.20 14.89
CA ARG A 32 15.57 -3.02 14.44
C ARG A 32 16.92 -2.92 15.16
N SER A 33 18.01 -2.89 14.39
CA SER A 33 19.34 -2.55 14.91
C SER A 33 19.66 -1.06 14.79
N SER A 34 19.20 -0.43 13.70
CA SER A 34 19.49 0.95 13.32
C SER A 34 18.54 1.39 12.21
N GLY A 35 18.24 2.68 12.15
CA GLY A 35 17.38 3.27 11.11
C GLY A 35 15.92 2.78 11.15
N LEU A 36 15.16 3.08 10.10
CA LEU A 36 13.72 2.76 10.05
C LEU A 36 13.43 1.31 9.66
N VAL A 37 14.24 0.70 8.79
CA VAL A 37 13.93 -0.65 8.27
C VAL A 37 14.62 -1.73 9.11
N PRO A 38 13.88 -2.70 9.67
CA PRO A 38 14.44 -3.77 10.50
C PRO A 38 15.36 -4.69 9.71
N THR A 39 16.32 -5.31 10.41
CA THR A 39 17.35 -6.18 9.82
C THR A 39 17.71 -7.38 10.67
N GLN A 40 17.34 -7.41 11.95
CA GLN A 40 17.67 -8.49 12.89
C GLN A 40 16.57 -9.54 12.93
N GLY A 41 16.69 -10.60 12.13
CA GLY A 41 15.71 -11.69 12.07
C GLY A 41 16.07 -12.93 12.91
N GLY A 42 17.01 -12.78 13.86
CA GLY A 42 17.52 -13.87 14.68
C GLY A 42 18.23 -14.96 13.86
N LYS A 43 18.03 -16.23 14.23
CA LYS A 43 18.67 -17.38 13.58
C LYS A 43 17.97 -17.84 12.29
N LEU A 44 16.69 -17.50 12.11
CA LEU A 44 15.84 -18.04 11.05
C LEU A 44 15.74 -17.11 9.83
N LEU A 45 15.74 -15.79 10.05
CA LEU A 45 15.54 -14.82 8.98
C LEU A 45 16.79 -13.96 8.80
N GLY A 46 17.42 -14.08 7.64
CA GLY A 46 18.43 -13.12 7.18
C GLY A 46 17.83 -11.72 7.00
N ALA A 47 18.68 -10.68 7.06
CA ALA A 47 18.26 -9.28 6.97
C ALA A 47 17.44 -8.96 5.70
N GLY A 48 17.73 -9.62 4.58
CA GLY A 48 16.93 -9.47 3.36
C GLY A 48 15.48 -9.94 3.52
N HIS A 49 15.28 -11.09 4.16
CA HIS A 49 13.94 -11.63 4.44
C HIS A 49 13.16 -10.72 5.40
N VAL A 50 13.82 -10.22 6.45
CA VAL A 50 13.20 -9.27 7.39
C VAL A 50 12.70 -8.01 6.67
N ARG A 51 13.50 -7.48 5.74
CA ARG A 51 13.12 -6.32 4.92
C ARG A 51 11.94 -6.61 4.01
N ILE A 52 11.91 -7.79 3.39
CA ILE A 52 10.78 -8.22 2.55
C ILE A 52 9.51 -8.29 3.41
N VAL A 53 9.56 -8.95 4.56
CA VAL A 53 8.41 -9.07 5.47
C VAL A 53 7.93 -7.70 5.95
N TRP A 54 8.85 -6.82 6.35
CA TRP A 54 8.53 -5.45 6.75
C TRP A 54 7.87 -4.65 5.62
N ALA A 55 8.41 -4.73 4.40
CA ALA A 55 7.85 -4.01 3.26
C ALA A 55 6.46 -4.54 2.91
N SER A 56 6.29 -5.86 2.80
CA SER A 56 5.01 -6.50 2.50
C SER A 56 3.94 -6.17 3.54
N TRP A 57 4.32 -6.07 4.81
CA TRP A 57 3.42 -5.67 5.89
C TRP A 57 2.82 -4.27 5.65
N HIS A 58 3.67 -3.29 5.34
CA HIS A 58 3.21 -1.91 5.11
C HIS A 58 2.51 -1.72 3.75
N VAL A 59 2.81 -2.54 2.74
CA VAL A 59 2.11 -2.52 1.44
C VAL A 59 0.61 -2.79 1.64
N VAL A 60 0.23 -3.72 2.52
CA VAL A 60 -1.19 -3.99 2.80
C VAL A 60 -1.91 -2.75 3.31
N GLY A 61 -1.27 -1.95 4.18
CA GLY A 61 -1.82 -0.69 4.66
C GLY A 61 -2.02 0.35 3.55
N VAL A 62 -1.03 0.51 2.67
CA VAL A 62 -1.11 1.41 1.50
C VAL A 62 -2.26 1.01 0.58
N LEU A 63 -2.38 -0.28 0.26
CA LEU A 63 -3.46 -0.78 -0.58
C LEU A 63 -4.83 -0.64 0.10
N ALA A 64 -4.93 -0.86 1.42
CA ALA A 64 -6.16 -0.64 2.17
C ALA A 64 -6.64 0.82 2.08
N TRP A 65 -5.73 1.79 2.13
CA TRP A 65 -6.07 3.21 1.96
C TRP A 65 -6.52 3.54 0.53
N ALA A 66 -5.96 2.89 -0.48
CA ALA A 66 -6.45 2.99 -1.85
C ALA A 66 -7.90 2.49 -1.96
N VAL A 67 -8.19 1.32 -1.38
CA VAL A 67 -9.56 0.77 -1.36
C VAL A 67 -10.50 1.69 -0.57
N ALA A 68 -10.04 2.29 0.53
CA ALA A 68 -10.83 3.29 1.25
C ALA A 68 -11.17 4.50 0.36
N ALA A 69 -10.20 5.03 -0.39
CA ALA A 69 -10.45 6.13 -1.32
C ALA A 69 -11.45 5.73 -2.42
N LEU A 70 -11.34 4.52 -2.99
CA LEU A 70 -12.32 4.00 -3.94
C LEU A 70 -13.73 3.87 -3.34
N LEU A 71 -13.84 3.48 -2.07
CA LEU A 71 -15.12 3.45 -1.36
C LEU A 71 -15.69 4.85 -1.10
N VAL A 72 -14.83 5.86 -0.90
CA VAL A 72 -15.27 7.26 -0.85
C VAL A 72 -15.84 7.68 -2.21
N GLU A 73 -15.14 7.38 -3.31
CA GLU A 73 -15.63 7.67 -4.67
C GLU A 73 -17.01 7.05 -4.93
N LEU A 74 -17.19 5.79 -4.53
CA LEU A 74 -18.48 5.09 -4.62
C LEU A 74 -19.53 5.66 -3.66
N GLY A 75 -19.10 6.20 -2.53
CA GLY A 75 -19.95 6.79 -1.49
C GLY A 75 -20.45 8.19 -1.82
N THR A 76 -19.64 9.00 -2.50
CA THR A 76 -19.91 10.42 -2.79
C THR A 76 -20.11 10.73 -4.28
N GLY A 77 -19.93 9.75 -5.16
CA GLY A 77 -20.05 9.93 -6.60
C GLY A 77 -21.41 10.48 -7.04
N PRO A 78 -21.45 11.23 -8.15
CA PRO A 78 -22.69 11.74 -8.75
C PRO A 78 -23.60 10.59 -9.19
N ALA A 79 -24.87 10.89 -9.49
CA ALA A 79 -25.86 9.89 -9.90
C ALA A 79 -25.43 9.06 -11.14
N GLY A 80 -24.51 9.57 -11.95
CA GLY A 80 -23.90 8.88 -13.10
C GLY A 80 -22.79 7.88 -12.76
N GLY A 81 -22.44 7.71 -11.47
CA GLY A 81 -21.38 6.80 -11.00
C GLY A 81 -20.07 7.52 -10.68
N PRO A 82 -19.09 6.78 -10.10
CA PRO A 82 -17.77 7.33 -9.80
C PRO A 82 -16.98 7.63 -11.09
N ASP A 83 -16.12 8.64 -11.01
CA ASP A 83 -15.23 9.03 -12.12
C ASP A 83 -14.13 7.98 -12.32
N PRO A 84 -14.10 7.26 -13.46
CA PRO A 84 -13.13 6.21 -13.71
C PRO A 84 -11.68 6.72 -13.68
N GLN A 85 -11.43 7.95 -14.11
CA GLN A 85 -10.07 8.52 -14.15
C GLN A 85 -9.56 8.79 -12.74
N ARG A 86 -10.43 9.29 -11.86
CA ARG A 86 -10.09 9.50 -10.45
C ARG A 86 -9.91 8.19 -9.69
N MET A 87 -10.73 7.17 -9.97
CA MET A 87 -10.55 5.83 -9.43
C MET A 87 -9.19 5.23 -9.86
N LEU A 88 -8.86 5.36 -11.15
CA LEU A 88 -7.58 4.90 -11.68
C LEU A 88 -6.40 5.63 -11.04
N ALA A 89 -6.52 6.93 -10.77
CA ALA A 89 -5.49 7.71 -10.08
C ALA A 89 -5.22 7.17 -8.66
N TRP A 90 -6.24 6.78 -7.90
CA TRP A 90 -6.07 6.15 -6.59
C TRP A 90 -5.34 4.81 -6.67
N ILE A 91 -5.67 3.99 -7.67
CA ILE A 91 -5.01 2.69 -7.90
C ILE A 91 -3.54 2.91 -8.27
N VAL A 92 -3.25 3.77 -9.26
CA VAL A 92 -1.90 4.07 -9.72
C VAL A 92 -1.06 4.66 -8.59
N GLY A 93 -1.61 5.62 -7.85
CA GLY A 93 -0.92 6.24 -6.70
C GLY A 93 -0.53 5.20 -5.64
N ALA A 94 -1.42 4.27 -5.33
CA ALA A 94 -1.16 3.21 -4.36
C ALA A 94 -0.11 2.19 -4.85
N LEU A 95 -0.13 1.84 -6.14
CA LEU A 95 0.87 0.96 -6.74
C LEU A 95 2.25 1.62 -6.79
N LEU A 96 2.34 2.92 -7.11
CA LEU A 96 3.58 3.68 -7.06
C LEU A 96 4.12 3.79 -5.62
N ALA A 97 3.25 4.12 -4.65
CA ALA A 97 3.64 4.18 -3.24
C ALA A 97 4.13 2.82 -2.73
N SER A 98 3.43 1.74 -3.11
CA SER A 98 3.83 0.36 -2.76
C SER A 98 5.14 -0.04 -3.44
N SER A 99 5.34 0.32 -4.71
CA SER A 99 6.60 0.10 -5.42
C SER A 99 7.75 0.82 -4.74
N ALA A 100 7.59 2.10 -4.42
CA ALA A 100 8.59 2.89 -3.68
C ALA A 100 8.89 2.27 -2.32
N LEU A 101 7.86 1.88 -1.56
CA LEU A 101 8.01 1.23 -0.26
C LEU A 101 8.82 -0.07 -0.35
N VAL A 102 8.50 -0.96 -1.31
CA VAL A 102 9.24 -2.21 -1.52
C VAL A 102 10.66 -1.94 -2.01
N GLY A 103 10.83 -1.03 -2.96
CA GLY A 103 12.14 -0.66 -3.51
C GLY A 103 13.06 -0.09 -2.43
N LEU A 104 12.59 0.88 -1.65
CA LEU A 104 13.35 1.50 -0.57
C LEU A 104 13.57 0.53 0.60
N GLY A 105 12.51 -0.15 1.05
CA GLY A 105 12.55 -1.09 2.17
C GLY A 105 13.51 -2.26 1.92
N THR A 106 13.55 -2.77 0.70
CA THR A 106 14.41 -3.90 0.34
C THR A 106 15.75 -3.50 -0.29
N ARG A 107 16.02 -2.19 -0.43
CA ARG A 107 17.17 -1.63 -1.17
C ARG A 107 17.26 -2.17 -2.60
N GLY A 108 16.13 -2.24 -3.29
CA GLY A 108 16.01 -2.71 -4.67
C GLY A 108 16.18 -4.22 -4.87
N ARG A 109 16.45 -4.98 -3.81
CA ARG A 109 16.78 -6.41 -3.91
C ARG A 109 15.57 -7.33 -4.12
N HIS A 110 14.37 -6.87 -3.81
CA HIS A 110 13.15 -7.64 -4.05
C HIS A 110 12.46 -7.20 -5.34
N PRO A 111 12.42 -8.03 -6.40
CA PRO A 111 11.95 -7.61 -7.72
C PRO A 111 10.46 -7.18 -7.76
N GLY A 112 9.68 -7.45 -6.70
CA GLY A 112 8.30 -6.99 -6.61
C GLY A 112 8.11 -5.48 -6.79
N TRP A 113 9.11 -4.64 -6.49
CA TRP A 113 9.01 -3.20 -6.77
C TRP A 113 8.90 -2.91 -8.28
N LEU A 114 9.62 -3.65 -9.12
CA LEU A 114 9.53 -3.54 -10.58
C LEU A 114 8.16 -3.98 -11.09
N GLY A 115 7.63 -5.08 -10.55
CA GLY A 115 6.30 -5.56 -10.91
C GLY A 115 5.21 -4.52 -10.61
N LEU A 116 5.23 -3.96 -9.39
CA LEU A 116 4.29 -2.90 -8.99
C LEU A 116 4.45 -1.64 -9.85
N LEU A 117 5.69 -1.24 -10.17
CA LEU A 117 5.97 -0.09 -11.02
C LEU A 117 5.48 -0.32 -12.46
N ALA A 118 5.70 -1.51 -13.01
CA ALA A 118 5.26 -1.86 -14.36
C ALA A 118 3.73 -1.82 -14.46
N VAL A 119 3.01 -2.37 -13.48
CA VAL A 119 1.54 -2.29 -13.45
C VAL A 119 1.07 -0.85 -13.32
N ALA A 120 1.70 -0.05 -12.44
CA ALA A 120 1.37 1.37 -12.31
C ALA A 120 1.60 2.15 -13.62
N ALA A 121 2.71 1.86 -14.32
CA ALA A 121 3.03 2.48 -15.60
C ALA A 121 2.04 2.10 -16.70
N LEU A 122 1.68 0.81 -16.81
CA LEU A 122 0.69 0.34 -17.79
C LEU A 122 -0.70 0.92 -17.52
N ALA A 123 -1.15 0.89 -16.25
CA ALA A 123 -2.44 1.44 -15.84
C ALA A 123 -2.48 2.97 -16.05
N GLY A 124 -1.40 3.67 -15.70
CA GLY A 124 -1.27 5.11 -15.89
C GLY A 124 -1.20 5.51 -17.37
N ALA A 125 -0.46 4.76 -18.21
CA ALA A 125 -0.41 5.00 -19.64
C ALA A 125 -1.79 4.83 -20.28
N GLY A 126 -2.53 3.77 -19.90
CA GLY A 126 -3.90 3.53 -20.35
C GLY A 126 -4.88 4.66 -20.01
N ALA A 127 -4.59 5.49 -18.99
CA ALA A 127 -5.42 6.64 -18.65
C ALA A 127 -5.36 7.78 -19.69
N TYR A 128 -4.34 7.79 -20.56
CA TYR A 128 -4.09 8.83 -21.57
C TYR A 128 -4.14 8.29 -23.01
N VAL A 129 -4.54 7.03 -23.20
CA VAL A 129 -4.83 6.49 -24.53
C VAL A 129 -6.27 6.84 -24.89
N PRO A 130 -6.52 7.52 -26.03
CA PRO A 130 -7.86 7.93 -26.45
C PRO A 130 -8.77 6.75 -26.83
#